data_AF-A0A369XR81-F1
#
_entry.id   AF-A0A369XR81-F1
#
_cell.length_a   1.000
_cell.length_b   1.000
_cell.length_c   1.000
_cell.angle_alpha   90.00
_cell.angle_beta   90.00
_cell.angle_gamma   90.00
#
_symmetry.space_group_name_H-M   'P 1'
#
loop_
_entity.id
_entity.type
_entity.pdbx_description
1 polymer ?
#
loop_
_entity_poly.entity_id
_entity_poly.type
_entity_poly.pdbx_seq_one_letter_code
_entity_poly.pdbx_strand_id
1 'polypeptide(L)'
;MRQGKPSASGHTATRQSKGEIVPSTTRSSTKAADTPAARTAAKESIPIAAKTPRTAKAKASTSTQPSLRFYHSEALREKTDTVLSALETRPTEPRHGEAIADLVTELIDAGMDYYFLKPLKQAEVGFVAEQSARLGISGAVKLLSTVSRKFLTRMDHAQLLVVAKHLRTLAAP
;
A
#
# COMPACT_ATOMS: atom_id res chain seq x y z
N MET A 1 -33.59 29.63 -56.09
CA MET A 1 -32.41 29.69 -55.21
C MET A 1 -31.23 29.04 -55.94
N ARG A 2 -30.06 29.69 -55.90
CA ARG A 2 -28.87 29.35 -56.71
C ARG A 2 -28.19 28.08 -56.19
N GLN A 3 -27.86 27.14 -57.07
CA GLN A 3 -26.86 26.08 -56.84
C GLN A 3 -25.89 26.11 -58.03
N GLY A 4 -24.62 26.41 -57.75
CA GLY A 4 -23.54 26.49 -58.72
C GLY A 4 -22.98 25.12 -59.07
N LYS A 5 -22.77 24.90 -60.37
CA LYS A 5 -21.85 23.94 -61.02
C LYS A 5 -20.40 24.52 -60.99
N PRO A 6 -19.35 23.86 -61.55
CA PRO A 6 -18.92 22.45 -61.50
C PRO A 6 -17.35 22.29 -61.44
N SER A 7 -16.86 21.03 -61.57
CA SER A 7 -15.57 20.60 -62.19
C SER A 7 -14.24 20.90 -61.48
N ALA A 8 -13.15 20.14 -61.62
CA ALA A 8 -12.86 18.80 -62.14
C ALA A 8 -11.36 18.49 -61.91
N SER A 9 -11.04 17.19 -61.85
CA SER A 9 -9.88 16.52 -62.48
C SER A 9 -8.43 16.74 -62.00
N GLY A 10 -7.72 15.60 -61.91
CA GLY A 10 -6.28 15.47 -62.14
C GLY A 10 -5.50 14.92 -60.95
N HIS A 11 -4.58 13.96 -61.05
CA HIS A 11 -4.16 12.96 -62.05
C HIS A 11 -2.99 12.22 -61.37
N THR A 12 -2.90 10.88 -61.52
CA THR A 12 -1.67 10.04 -61.61
C THR A 12 -0.56 10.16 -60.52
N ALA A 13 0.31 9.20 -60.21
CA ALA A 13 0.49 7.75 -60.32
C ALA A 13 1.91 7.50 -59.72
N THR A 14 2.19 6.27 -59.28
CA THR A 14 3.54 5.67 -59.26
C THR A 14 4.49 6.05 -58.10
N ARG A 15 4.89 5.07 -57.26
CA ARG A 15 6.11 4.23 -57.42
C ARG A 15 6.62 3.67 -56.06
N GLN A 16 6.83 2.34 -56.02
CA GLN A 16 7.92 1.52 -55.40
C GLN A 16 8.49 1.92 -54.00
N SER A 17 9.01 1.04 -53.13
CA SER A 17 9.57 -0.29 -53.29
C SER A 17 9.76 -0.94 -51.91
N LYS A 18 9.67 -2.27 -51.91
CA LYS A 18 10.08 -3.22 -50.88
C LYS A 18 11.62 -3.36 -50.89
N GLY A 19 12.28 -3.25 -49.74
CA GLY A 19 13.73 -3.39 -49.63
C GLY A 19 14.20 -3.56 -48.18
N GLU A 20 14.54 -4.80 -47.86
CA GLU A 20 15.06 -5.38 -46.61
C GLU A 20 16.52 -5.01 -46.36
N ILE A 21 16.91 -4.67 -45.11
CA ILE A 21 18.28 -4.87 -44.63
C ILE A 21 18.28 -5.05 -43.10
N VAL A 22 18.66 -6.25 -42.63
CA VAL A 22 19.32 -6.46 -41.34
C VAL A 22 20.81 -6.64 -41.65
N PRO A 23 21.73 -6.18 -40.79
CA PRO A 23 22.64 -7.18 -40.23
C PRO A 23 22.99 -6.98 -38.76
N SER A 24 23.43 -8.11 -38.22
CA SER A 24 23.91 -8.49 -36.90
C SER A 24 25.33 -7.99 -36.54
N THR A 25 25.73 -8.32 -35.30
CA THR A 25 27.10 -8.39 -34.70
C THR A 25 27.56 -7.07 -34.04
N THR A 26 28.04 -6.97 -32.78
CA THR A 26 29.01 -7.82 -32.05
C THR A 26 29.10 -7.45 -30.54
N ARG A 27 29.29 -8.47 -29.68
CA ARG A 27 29.99 -8.58 -28.36
C ARG A 27 30.40 -7.30 -27.58
N SER A 28 30.06 -7.13 -26.30
CA SER A 28 30.53 -7.82 -25.06
C SER A 28 31.75 -7.16 -24.38
N SER A 29 31.71 -7.18 -23.03
CA SER A 29 32.83 -7.19 -22.06
C SER A 29 33.20 -5.84 -21.43
N THR A 30 33.58 -5.67 -20.16
CA THR A 30 33.53 -6.41 -18.86
C THR A 30 34.23 -5.51 -17.80
N LYS A 31 34.06 -5.85 -16.49
CA LYS A 31 35.07 -5.76 -15.40
C LYS A 31 35.10 -4.45 -14.56
N ALA A 32 34.67 -4.48 -13.28
CA ALA A 32 35.42 -4.71 -12.00
C ALA A 32 36.39 -3.55 -11.64
N ALA A 33 36.77 -3.16 -10.42
CA ALA A 33 36.64 -3.57 -9.02
C ALA A 33 36.79 -2.23 -8.19
N ASP A 34 36.62 -2.05 -6.89
CA ASP A 34 37.27 -2.67 -5.73
C ASP A 34 36.64 -2.09 -4.44
N THR A 35 36.57 -2.91 -3.40
CA THR A 35 36.52 -2.50 -1.99
C THR A 35 37.91 -2.72 -1.38
N PRO A 36 38.32 -1.94 -0.37
CA PRO A 36 38.86 -2.59 0.81
C PRO A 36 38.30 -2.05 2.13
N ALA A 37 38.08 -3.00 3.04
CA ALA A 37 37.78 -2.84 4.45
C ALA A 37 39.01 -2.42 5.28
N ALA A 38 38.82 -1.87 6.48
CA ALA A 38 39.26 -2.47 7.76
C ALA A 38 39.35 -1.48 8.96
N ARG A 39 38.80 -1.95 10.11
CA ARG A 39 39.27 -1.86 11.53
C ARG A 39 39.40 -0.48 12.19
N THR A 40 38.89 -0.24 13.40
CA THR A 40 39.38 -0.73 14.73
C THR A 40 38.37 -0.24 15.81
N ALA A 41 37.62 -1.08 16.54
CA ALA A 41 37.89 -1.73 17.83
C ALA A 41 38.30 -0.83 19.04
N ALA A 42 37.45 -0.79 20.09
CA ALA A 42 37.74 -0.77 21.56
C ALA A 42 36.54 -0.13 22.30
N LYS A 43 35.63 -0.85 22.96
CA LYS A 43 35.69 -1.43 24.32
C LYS A 43 36.30 -0.51 25.38
N GLU A 44 35.45 0.05 26.24
CA GLU A 44 35.73 0.14 27.68
C GLU A 44 34.44 0.11 28.49
N SER A 45 34.56 -0.35 29.72
CA SER A 45 33.62 -1.21 30.43
C SER A 45 33.55 -0.81 31.92
N ILE A 46 32.33 -0.50 32.39
CA ILE A 46 31.71 -0.63 33.74
C ILE A 46 32.40 0.03 34.97
N PRO A 47 31.65 0.47 36.01
CA PRO A 47 31.21 -0.49 37.03
C PRO A 47 29.80 -0.29 37.62
N ILE A 48 29.41 -1.34 38.34
CA ILE A 48 28.12 -1.76 38.88
C ILE A 48 27.86 -1.08 40.23
N ALA A 49 26.60 -0.75 40.54
CA ALA A 49 26.15 -0.61 41.93
C ALA A 49 24.75 -1.20 42.10
N ALA A 50 24.69 -2.30 42.85
CA ALA A 50 23.51 -3.10 43.15
C ALA A 50 22.67 -2.51 44.28
N LYS A 51 21.32 -2.62 44.19
CA LYS A 51 20.39 -2.85 45.32
C LYS A 51 19.12 -3.59 44.85
N THR A 52 18.94 -4.83 45.29
CA THR A 52 17.69 -5.63 45.31
C THR A 52 16.75 -5.15 46.44
N PRO A 53 15.54 -5.71 46.62
CA PRO A 53 14.46 -6.01 45.68
C PRO A 53 13.16 -5.32 46.16
N ARG A 54 12.39 -4.69 45.27
CA ARG A 54 11.02 -4.25 45.62
C ARG A 54 10.04 -5.13 44.86
N THR A 55 9.41 -6.04 45.59
CA THR A 55 8.23 -6.82 45.19
C THR A 55 7.09 -5.84 44.90
N ALA A 56 7.13 -5.23 43.72
CA ALA A 56 5.95 -4.69 43.09
C ALA A 56 5.28 -5.88 42.40
N LYS A 57 4.07 -6.20 42.84
CA LYS A 57 3.15 -7.13 42.21
C LYS A 57 3.14 -6.81 40.72
N ALA A 58 3.83 -7.61 39.91
CA ALA A 58 3.86 -7.44 38.46
C ALA A 58 2.43 -7.65 37.99
N LYS A 59 1.71 -6.55 37.77
CA LYS A 59 0.49 -6.56 36.96
C LYS A 59 0.88 -7.29 35.70
N ALA A 60 0.20 -8.40 35.41
CA ALA A 60 0.51 -9.26 34.28
C ALA A 60 0.82 -8.38 33.07
N SER A 61 2.11 -8.31 32.73
CA SER A 61 2.54 -7.71 31.49
C SER A 61 2.02 -8.68 30.44
N THR A 62 0.85 -8.39 29.89
CA THR A 62 0.47 -8.90 28.57
C THR A 62 1.72 -8.69 27.73
N SER A 63 2.32 -9.76 27.23
CA SER A 63 3.53 -9.64 26.42
C SER A 63 3.14 -8.92 25.13
N THR A 64 3.18 -7.59 25.18
CA THR A 64 2.93 -6.74 24.03
C THR A 64 4.13 -6.97 23.14
N GLN A 65 3.93 -7.82 22.13
CA GLN A 65 4.91 -7.96 21.06
C GLN A 65 5.24 -6.56 20.54
N PRO A 66 6.49 -6.31 20.12
CA PRO A 66 6.84 -5.03 19.53
C PRO A 66 5.83 -4.67 18.42
N SER A 67 5.17 -3.53 18.55
CA SER A 67 4.11 -3.12 17.63
C SER A 67 4.38 -1.71 17.11
N LEU A 68 4.25 -1.53 15.80
CA LEU A 68 4.16 -0.21 15.17
C LEU A 68 2.69 0.00 14.78
N ARG A 69 2.08 1.06 15.33
CA ARG A 69 0.67 1.41 15.12
C ARG A 69 0.58 2.75 14.40
N PHE A 70 -0.51 2.94 13.65
CA PHE A 70 -0.84 4.23 13.05
C PHE A 70 -2.12 4.79 13.66
N TYR A 71 -2.21 6.12 13.71
CA TYR A 71 -3.43 6.81 14.12
C TYR A 71 -4.33 7.05 12.90
N HIS A 72 -5.62 6.75 13.06
CA HIS A 72 -6.69 6.95 12.08
C HIS A 72 -7.76 7.88 12.66
N SER A 73 -8.69 8.35 11.82
CA SER A 73 -9.74 9.28 12.25
C SER A 73 -10.75 8.61 13.18
N GLU A 74 -11.37 9.40 14.05
CA GLU A 74 -12.46 8.95 14.92
C GLU A 74 -13.62 8.36 14.09
N ALA A 75 -13.95 8.98 12.96
CA ALA A 75 -14.96 8.47 12.03
C ALA A 75 -14.62 7.06 11.51
N LEU A 76 -13.35 6.78 11.19
CA LEU A 76 -12.93 5.45 10.74
C LEU A 76 -12.96 4.43 11.88
N ARG A 77 -12.67 4.87 13.11
CA ARG A 77 -12.81 4.03 14.32
C ARG A 77 -14.28 3.67 14.56
N GLU A 78 -15.18 4.64 14.55
CA GLU A 78 -16.62 4.41 14.70
C GLU A 78 -17.18 3.50 13.60
N LYS A 79 -16.73 3.70 12.36
CA LYS A 79 -17.11 2.82 11.25
C LYS A 79 -16.61 1.39 11.46
N THR A 80 -15.38 1.22 11.93
CA THR A 80 -14.82 -0.08 12.29
C THR A 80 -15.72 -0.76 13.32
N ASP A 81 -16.01 -0.08 14.43
CA ASP A 81 -16.86 -0.63 15.49
C ASP A 81 -18.27 -0.97 14.98
N THR A 82 -18.85 -0.12 14.14
CA THR A 82 -20.18 -0.30 13.56
C THR A 82 -20.23 -1.53 12.65
N VAL A 83 -19.33 -1.63 11.67
CA VAL A 83 -19.30 -2.73 10.71
C VAL A 83 -19.02 -4.06 11.42
N LEU A 84 -18.06 -4.07 12.33
CA LEU A 84 -17.69 -5.30 13.05
C LEU A 84 -18.77 -5.74 14.05
N SER A 85 -19.55 -4.81 14.62
CA SER A 85 -20.69 -5.13 15.49
C SER A 85 -21.91 -5.57 14.68
N ALA A 86 -22.17 -4.96 13.52
CA ALA A 86 -23.25 -5.37 12.62
C ALA A 86 -23.06 -6.80 12.13
N LEU A 87 -21.83 -7.17 11.77
CA LEU A 87 -21.50 -8.54 11.41
C LEU A 87 -21.86 -9.52 12.54
N GLU A 88 -21.44 -9.24 13.78
CA GLU A 88 -21.69 -10.15 14.91
C GLU A 88 -23.16 -10.26 15.32
N THR A 89 -23.90 -9.16 15.22
CA THR A 89 -25.28 -9.07 15.73
C THR A 89 -26.34 -9.40 14.68
N ARG A 90 -26.00 -9.35 13.39
CA ARG A 90 -26.96 -9.54 12.28
C ARG A 90 -26.44 -10.54 11.24
N PRO A 91 -26.36 -11.85 11.55
CA PRO A 91 -25.75 -12.84 10.67
C PRO A 91 -26.37 -12.97 9.27
N THR A 92 -27.64 -12.58 9.14
CA THR A 92 -28.43 -12.73 7.91
C THR A 92 -28.46 -11.47 7.04
N GLU A 93 -27.80 -10.38 7.43
CA GLU A 93 -27.78 -9.16 6.63
C GLU A 93 -26.96 -9.40 5.35
N PRO A 94 -27.56 -9.23 4.16
CA PRO A 94 -26.82 -9.36 2.91
C PRO A 94 -25.80 -8.22 2.82
N ARG A 95 -24.64 -8.49 2.22
CA ARG A 95 -23.54 -7.52 1.96
C ARG A 95 -22.52 -7.27 3.09
N HIS A 96 -22.48 -8.10 4.12
CA HIS A 96 -21.37 -8.04 5.11
C HIS A 96 -19.97 -8.10 4.48
N GLY A 97 -19.79 -8.94 3.46
CA GLY A 97 -18.50 -9.03 2.76
C GLY A 97 -18.12 -7.74 2.03
N GLU A 98 -19.09 -6.99 1.50
CA GLU A 98 -18.84 -5.67 0.89
C GLU A 98 -18.47 -4.64 1.96
N ALA A 99 -19.21 -4.59 3.06
CA ALA A 99 -18.95 -3.66 4.17
C ALA A 99 -17.56 -3.88 4.78
N ILE A 100 -17.14 -5.13 4.97
CA ILE A 100 -15.79 -5.47 5.46
C ILE A 100 -14.72 -5.11 4.43
N ALA A 101 -14.97 -5.33 3.13
CA ALA A 101 -14.02 -4.94 2.08
C ALA A 101 -13.83 -3.42 1.96
N ASP A 102 -14.90 -2.66 2.14
CA ASP A 102 -14.89 -1.20 2.15
C ASP A 102 -14.11 -0.69 3.36
N LEU A 103 -14.39 -1.25 4.54
CA LEU A 103 -13.65 -0.95 5.77
C LEU A 103 -12.15 -1.21 5.61
N VAL A 104 -11.76 -2.39 5.10
CA VAL A 104 -10.35 -2.73 4.87
C VAL A 104 -9.69 -1.76 3.88
N THR A 105 -10.43 -1.35 2.84
CA THR A 105 -9.93 -0.35 1.88
C THR A 105 -9.61 0.98 2.56
N GLU A 106 -10.50 1.49 3.41
CA GLU A 106 -10.29 2.75 4.13
C GLU A 106 -9.15 2.66 5.16
N LEU A 107 -8.99 1.52 5.82
CA LEU A 107 -7.87 1.27 6.71
C LEU A 107 -6.52 1.26 5.97
N ILE A 108 -6.48 0.66 4.77
CA ILE A 108 -5.28 0.64 3.92
C ILE A 108 -4.93 2.07 3.50
N ASP A 109 -5.90 2.85 3.01
CA ASP A 109 -5.68 4.22 2.57
C ASP A 109 -5.15 5.09 3.72
N ALA A 110 -5.78 5.01 4.90
CA ALA A 110 -5.33 5.71 6.10
C ALA A 110 -3.91 5.29 6.54
N GLY A 111 -3.59 4.00 6.45
CA GLY A 111 -2.25 3.48 6.75
C GLY A 111 -1.19 3.97 5.77
N MET A 112 -1.50 4.01 4.47
CA MET A 112 -0.58 4.51 3.44
C MET A 112 -0.37 6.03 3.57
N ASP A 113 -1.41 6.80 3.89
CA ASP A 113 -1.23 8.22 4.21
C ASP A 113 -0.32 8.39 5.44
N TYR A 114 -0.55 7.62 6.51
CA TYR A 114 0.20 7.74 7.75
C TYR A 114 1.68 7.37 7.60
N TYR A 115 1.98 6.23 6.99
CA TYR A 115 3.35 5.72 6.91
C TYR A 115 4.15 6.25 5.73
N PHE A 116 3.49 6.79 4.70
CA PHE A 116 4.18 7.23 3.49
C PHE A 116 3.97 8.71 3.21
N LEU A 117 2.72 9.17 3.06
CA LEU A 117 2.47 10.56 2.65
C LEU A 117 2.80 11.59 3.74
N LYS A 118 2.49 11.31 5.01
CA LYS A 118 2.82 12.22 6.12
C LYS A 118 4.33 12.40 6.30
N PRO A 119 5.17 11.35 6.31
CA PRO A 119 6.63 11.50 6.35
C PRO A 119 7.18 12.26 5.14
N LEU A 120 6.65 12.05 3.93
CA LEU A 120 7.09 12.79 2.75
C LEU A 120 6.84 14.30 2.89
N LYS A 121 5.67 14.69 3.43
CA LYS A 121 5.38 16.10 3.75
C LYS A 121 6.34 16.67 4.79
N GLN A 122 6.62 15.90 5.84
CA GLN A 122 7.55 16.30 6.91
C GLN A 122 8.99 16.41 6.41
N ALA A 123 9.37 15.62 5.41
CA ALA A 123 10.67 15.66 4.76
C ALA A 123 10.78 16.72 3.64
N GLU A 124 9.71 17.50 3.40
CA GLU A 124 9.67 18.60 2.42
C GLU A 124 10.17 18.19 1.02
N VAL A 125 9.79 16.99 0.56
CA VAL A 125 10.27 16.43 -0.73
C VAL A 125 9.82 17.22 -1.96
N GLY A 126 8.97 18.23 -1.77
CA GLY A 126 8.47 19.13 -2.80
C GLY A 126 7.17 18.64 -3.45
N PHE A 127 6.41 19.59 -3.99
CA PHE A 127 5.06 19.36 -4.50
C PHE A 127 4.99 18.27 -5.58
N VAL A 128 5.93 18.27 -6.54
CA VAL A 128 5.92 17.29 -7.64
C VAL A 128 6.11 15.88 -7.10
N ALA A 129 7.08 15.67 -6.21
CA ALA A 129 7.32 14.37 -5.59
C ALA A 129 6.13 13.90 -4.75
N GLU A 130 5.51 14.81 -3.97
CA GLU A 130 4.30 14.50 -3.21
C GLU A 130 3.13 14.08 -4.12
N GLN A 131 2.90 14.81 -5.23
CA GLN A 131 1.80 14.47 -6.15
C GLN A 131 2.07 13.14 -6.88
N SER A 132 3.31 12.90 -7.30
CA SER A 132 3.70 11.61 -7.87
C SER A 132 3.50 10.46 -6.87
N ALA A 133 3.90 10.66 -5.61
CA ALA A 133 3.66 9.71 -4.53
C ALA A 133 2.16 9.43 -4.34
N ARG A 134 1.32 10.48 -4.26
CA ARG A 134 -0.15 10.35 -4.14
C ARG A 134 -0.75 9.52 -5.26
N LEU A 135 -0.32 9.76 -6.50
CA LEU A 135 -0.80 9.01 -7.66
C LEU A 135 -0.41 7.54 -7.57
N GLY A 136 0.85 7.25 -7.20
CA GLY A 136 1.34 5.89 -7.01
C GLY A 136 0.59 5.14 -5.90
N ILE A 137 0.41 5.78 -4.75
CA ILE A 137 -0.38 5.23 -3.63
C ILE A 137 -1.83 4.97 -4.06
N SER A 138 -2.47 5.90 -4.77
CA SER A 138 -3.85 5.73 -5.23
C SER A 138 -4.01 4.49 -6.12
N GLY A 139 -3.03 4.25 -7.00
CA GLY A 139 -2.97 3.03 -7.81
C GLY A 139 -2.82 1.76 -6.95
N ALA A 140 -1.90 1.78 -5.98
CA ALA A 140 -1.67 0.66 -5.07
C ALA A 140 -2.91 0.34 -4.22
N VAL A 141 -3.54 1.37 -3.62
CA VAL A 141 -4.78 1.22 -2.84
C VAL A 141 -5.85 0.58 -3.70
N LYS A 142 -6.06 1.05 -4.94
CA LYS A 142 -7.06 0.48 -5.86
C LYS A 142 -6.83 -1.01 -6.15
N LEU A 143 -5.58 -1.42 -6.35
CA LEU A 143 -5.24 -2.83 -6.54
C LEU A 143 -5.56 -3.64 -5.28
N LEU A 144 -5.15 -3.16 -4.10
CA LEU A 144 -5.43 -3.82 -2.83
C LEU A 144 -6.93 -3.90 -2.53
N SER A 145 -7.70 -2.86 -2.84
CA SER A 145 -9.17 -2.85 -2.72
C SER A 145 -9.82 -3.87 -3.64
N THR A 146 -9.33 -4.01 -4.87
CA THR A 146 -9.85 -4.98 -5.83
C THR A 146 -9.64 -6.41 -5.32
N VAL A 147 -8.44 -6.71 -4.82
CA VAL A 147 -8.12 -8.00 -4.22
C VAL A 147 -8.97 -8.24 -2.97
N SER A 148 -9.06 -7.26 -2.08
CA SER A 148 -9.85 -7.34 -0.85
C SER A 148 -11.32 -7.64 -1.15
N ARG A 149 -11.95 -6.88 -2.07
CA ARG A 149 -13.33 -7.13 -2.50
C ARG A 149 -13.50 -8.53 -3.10
N LYS A 150 -12.59 -8.97 -3.96
CA LYS A 150 -12.67 -10.29 -4.61
C LYS A 150 -12.76 -11.44 -3.60
N PHE A 151 -12.03 -11.35 -2.49
CA PHE A 151 -12.03 -12.40 -1.47
C PHE A 151 -13.15 -12.20 -0.45
N LEU A 152 -13.26 -11.01 0.14
CA LEU A 152 -14.15 -10.75 1.28
C LEU A 152 -15.63 -10.82 0.88
N THR A 153 -16.00 -10.40 -0.34
CA THR A 153 -17.40 -10.48 -0.81
C THR A 153 -17.89 -11.91 -1.06
N ARG A 154 -16.97 -12.87 -1.20
CA ARG A 154 -17.28 -14.29 -1.46
C ARG A 154 -17.18 -15.16 -0.22
N MET A 155 -16.75 -14.60 0.91
CA MET A 155 -16.63 -15.33 2.17
C MET A 155 -18.01 -15.58 2.78
N ASP A 156 -18.15 -16.75 3.40
CA ASP A 156 -19.31 -17.01 4.24
C ASP A 156 -19.22 -16.25 5.58
N HIS A 157 -20.31 -16.28 6.33
CA HIS A 157 -20.42 -15.54 7.58
C HIS A 157 -19.37 -15.96 8.63
N ALA A 158 -19.08 -17.26 8.74
CA ALA A 158 -18.12 -17.77 9.72
C ALA A 158 -16.69 -17.31 9.37
N GLN A 159 -16.33 -17.31 8.09
CA GLN A 159 -15.06 -16.78 7.61
C GLN A 159 -14.95 -15.27 7.85
N LEU A 160 -16.02 -14.51 7.62
CA LEU A 160 -16.04 -13.08 7.90
C LEU A 160 -15.88 -12.78 9.39
N LEU A 161 -16.44 -13.59 10.29
CA LEU A 161 -16.25 -13.44 11.73
C LEU A 161 -14.79 -13.65 12.15
N VAL A 162 -14.06 -14.57 11.51
CA VAL A 162 -12.62 -14.75 11.76
C VAL A 162 -11.84 -13.48 11.39
N VAL A 163 -12.15 -12.89 10.23
CA VAL A 163 -11.54 -11.63 9.78
C VAL A 163 -11.88 -10.49 10.75
N ALA A 164 -13.15 -10.35 11.13
CA ALA A 164 -13.61 -9.32 12.05
C ALA A 164 -12.97 -9.41 13.43
N LYS A 165 -12.85 -10.63 13.97
CA LYS A 165 -12.14 -10.88 15.22
C LYS A 165 -10.69 -10.43 15.13
N HIS A 166 -10.01 -10.75 14.03
CA HIS A 166 -8.63 -10.29 13.82
C HIS A 166 -8.55 -8.75 13.79
N LEU A 167 -9.43 -8.08 13.03
CA LEU A 167 -9.47 -6.61 12.99
C LEU A 167 -9.72 -6.00 14.38
N ARG A 168 -10.60 -6.60 15.20
CA ARG A 168 -10.80 -6.17 16.60
C ARG A 168 -9.53 -6.27 17.45
N THR A 169 -8.73 -7.31 17.28
CA THR A 169 -7.45 -7.42 18.02
C THR A 169 -6.46 -6.32 17.65
N LEU A 170 -6.54 -5.79 16.42
CA LEU A 170 -5.71 -4.68 15.97
C LEU A 170 -6.25 -3.31 16.44
N ALA A 171 -7.58 -3.18 16.53
CA ALA A 171 -8.26 -1.97 16.97
C ALA A 171 -8.31 -1.80 18.51
N ALA A 172 -8.01 -2.87 19.27
CA ALA A 172 -8.01 -2.83 20.72
C ALA A 172 -6.87 -1.94 21.27
N PRO A 173 -7.18 -1.04 22.24
CA PRO A 173 -6.20 -0.13 22.83
C PRO A 173 -5.05 -0.87 23.51
#